data_AF-A0A9P0LWE3-F1
#
_entry.id   AF-A0A9P0LWE3-F1
#
_cell.length_a   1.000
_cell.length_b   1.000
_cell.length_c   1.000
_cell.angle_alpha   90.00
_cell.angle_beta   90.00
_cell.angle_gamma   90.00
#
_symmetry.space_group_name_H-M   'P 1'
#
loop_
_entity.id
_entity.type
_entity.pdbx_description
1 polymer ?
#
loop_
_entity_poly.entity_id
_entity_poly.type
_entity_poly.pdbx_seq_one_letter_code
_entity_poly.pdbx_strand_id
1 'polypeptide(L)'
;MTVRLTIFVFAAFFVAGKCRTLDWELALVLENQIKLLHSNGDLMESRTQPFNSLKALAYDNVREQFIVSDMDATNDTIYTVQLTKETDTTVPIIQELPGDVQGLAVDPIDDILYWTDAINHTINYVHLNGTYYESKPLFVFDDEEKRPHSIVVDICKRYIYWTNPSKKPTIERAKLDGTDHQVLVNTSIISPEGLAIDYKAQRLYWADSRIGSIAGRIESIGLDGEDRRVQVERNTMQPFGMAVDEDAIYWTDINNKGLYKFFKNFDQHEEPLKLLEFDKVPMGLVANNNIVKEKPDCTSLEKALETHKRRTGNLDFTNRMAEEEQVVESCLNGGELVGHYCKCKRGFMGRQCETSICYNYCLTGICYLSSLGKPMCRCDQQFDGDRCQRNKCDGYCLNGGECYTYSRTETKCHCSEGFTGERCEYDWALCQSYCTNQEALSDVLETQCRCDIHRNRTAAFLSADPQQRENILAKLNDPQFYLGALLSLSVLVIISLVVYIRTIYKRRPRIKKRIIVNKNVTPLTYRPQPTTEQCEITIENCCNMNICETPCFEPREDKKKLLSSMAGDDLY
;
A
#
# COMPACT_ATOMS: atom_id res chain seq x y z
N MET A 1 67.25 12.37 53.81
CA MET A 1 67.36 11.07 53.11
C MET A 1 66.53 10.05 53.87
N THR A 2 65.48 9.42 53.36
CA THR A 2 64.76 9.51 52.09
C THR A 2 63.45 8.78 52.36
N VAL A 3 62.32 9.49 52.27
CA VAL A 3 60.97 8.93 52.48
C VAL A 3 60.70 7.93 51.35
N ARG A 4 60.52 6.65 51.69
CA ARG A 4 60.10 5.63 50.72
C ARG A 4 58.58 5.71 50.54
N LEU A 5 58.18 6.45 49.52
CA LEU A 5 56.88 6.37 48.88
C LEU A 5 56.76 4.98 48.24
N THR A 6 55.78 4.18 48.65
CA THR A 6 55.39 2.97 47.90
C THR A 6 53.92 3.10 47.59
N ILE A 7 53.66 3.27 46.29
CA ILE A 7 52.38 3.58 45.67
C ILE A 7 51.49 2.34 45.74
N PHE A 8 50.33 2.46 46.39
CA PHE A 8 49.25 1.49 46.24
C PHE A 8 48.62 1.68 44.85
N VAL A 9 48.90 0.76 43.93
CA VAL A 9 48.19 0.67 42.66
C VAL A 9 46.82 0.06 42.97
N PHE A 10 45.79 0.89 43.05
CA PHE A 10 44.40 0.44 42.93
C PHE A 10 44.21 -0.08 41.50
N ALA A 11 44.23 -1.40 41.34
CA ALA A 11 43.66 -2.03 40.16
C ALA A 11 42.13 -1.84 40.24
N ALA A 12 41.64 -0.75 39.67
CA ALA A 12 40.23 -0.62 39.33
C ALA A 12 39.93 -1.72 38.30
N PHE A 13 39.33 -2.81 38.75
CA PHE A 13 38.61 -3.73 37.87
C PHE A 13 37.45 -2.94 37.27
N PHE A 14 37.71 -2.27 36.15
CA PHE A 14 36.65 -1.92 35.22
C PHE A 14 36.10 -3.26 34.70
N VAL A 15 34.98 -3.68 35.25
CA VAL A 15 34.10 -4.64 34.60
C VAL A 15 33.69 -3.95 33.30
N ALA A 16 34.37 -4.29 32.20
CA ALA A 16 33.96 -3.91 30.86
C ALA A 16 32.51 -4.39 30.71
N GLY A 17 31.58 -3.43 30.73
CA GLY A 17 30.17 -3.70 30.49
C GLY A 17 30.06 -4.27 29.09
N LYS A 18 29.83 -5.57 28.98
CA LYS A 18 29.41 -6.20 27.73
C LYS A 18 28.24 -5.37 27.19
N CYS A 19 28.40 -4.80 26.00
CA CYS A 19 27.26 -4.27 25.26
C CYS A 19 26.36 -5.47 24.94
N ARG A 20 25.36 -5.70 25.80
CA ARG A 20 24.38 -6.76 25.61
C ARG A 20 23.59 -6.41 24.35
N THR A 21 23.58 -7.29 23.37
CA THR A 21 22.53 -7.40 22.35
C THR A 21 21.19 -7.13 23.04
N LEU A 22 20.39 -6.20 22.51
CA LEU A 22 19.11 -5.86 23.14
C LEU A 22 18.25 -7.12 23.21
N ASP A 23 17.99 -7.58 24.43
CA ASP A 23 17.30 -8.82 24.78
C ASP A 23 15.77 -8.67 24.66
N TRP A 24 15.32 -7.97 23.64
CA TRP A 24 13.91 -7.68 23.42
C TRP A 24 13.25 -8.84 22.66
N GLU A 25 11.99 -9.10 22.98
CA GLU A 25 11.20 -10.20 22.39
C GLU A 25 10.03 -9.65 21.56
N LEU A 26 9.48 -8.50 21.94
CA LEU A 26 8.44 -7.79 21.21
C LEU A 26 8.83 -6.32 21.00
N ALA A 27 8.47 -5.78 19.84
CA ALA A 27 8.54 -4.35 19.59
C ALA A 27 7.19 -3.88 19.04
N LEU A 28 6.70 -2.75 19.55
CA LEU A 28 5.44 -2.17 19.11
C LEU A 28 5.56 -0.68 18.87
N VAL A 29 4.71 -0.17 17.98
CA VAL A 29 4.56 1.26 17.71
C VAL A 29 3.52 1.85 18.65
N LEU A 30 3.91 2.88 19.39
CA LEU A 30 3.02 3.69 20.21
C LEU A 30 3.17 5.17 19.83
N GLU A 31 2.15 5.71 19.15
CA GLU A 31 2.17 7.02 18.50
C GLU A 31 3.38 7.19 17.56
N ASN A 32 4.44 7.82 18.06
CA ASN A 32 5.62 8.19 17.29
C ASN A 32 6.91 7.56 17.84
N GLN A 33 6.79 6.51 18.64
CA GLN A 33 7.92 5.80 19.22
C GLN A 33 7.79 4.30 19.06
N ILE A 34 8.95 3.64 18.97
CA ILE A 34 9.06 2.19 19.06
C ILE A 34 9.32 1.84 20.53
N LYS A 35 8.48 0.98 21.10
CA LYS A 35 8.65 0.44 22.45
C LYS A 35 9.14 -1.00 22.34
N LEU A 36 10.20 -1.31 23.07
CA LEU A 36 10.77 -2.65 23.18
C LEU A 36 10.29 -3.30 24.48
N LEU A 37 9.94 -4.57 24.41
CA LEU A 37 9.37 -5.33 25.51
C LEU A 37 9.89 -6.76 25.55
N HIS A 38 9.86 -7.34 26.75
CA HIS A 38 9.89 -8.78 26.94
C HIS A 38 8.48 -9.39 26.73
N SER A 39 8.39 -10.70 26.51
CA SER A 39 7.15 -11.45 26.23
C SER A 39 6.20 -11.54 27.43
N ASN A 40 6.67 -11.18 28.63
CA ASN A 40 5.86 -10.98 29.83
C ASN A 40 5.20 -9.59 29.90
N GLY A 41 5.53 -8.68 28.97
CA GLY A 41 5.03 -7.30 28.95
C GLY A 41 5.94 -6.28 29.63
N ASP A 42 7.11 -6.66 30.14
CA ASP A 42 8.03 -5.70 30.76
C ASP A 42 8.63 -4.75 29.71
N LEU A 43 8.46 -3.44 29.92
CA LEU A 43 8.99 -2.40 29.05
C LEU A 43 10.50 -2.23 29.25
N MET A 44 11.24 -2.20 28.15
CA MET A 44 12.67 -1.91 28.15
C MET A 44 12.92 -0.42 27.94
N GLU A 45 13.95 0.12 28.60
CA GLU A 45 14.43 1.47 28.30
C GLU A 45 15.06 1.50 26.90
N SER A 46 14.45 2.27 26.00
CA SER A 46 14.97 2.58 24.67
C SER A 46 14.88 4.08 24.44
N ARG A 47 15.93 4.67 23.86
CA ARG A 47 16.00 6.11 23.54
C ARG A 47 15.80 6.34 22.04
N THR A 48 14.57 6.10 21.58
CA THR A 48 14.17 6.47 20.22
C THR A 48 13.91 7.95 20.11
N GLN A 49 14.53 8.60 19.12
CA GLN A 49 14.05 9.90 18.68
C GLN A 49 12.59 9.77 18.22
N PRO A 50 11.71 10.70 18.62
CA PRO A 50 10.33 10.67 18.19
C PRO A 50 10.24 10.86 16.67
N PHE A 51 9.45 10.02 16.03
CA PHE A 51 9.07 10.18 14.63
C PHE A 51 7.92 11.21 14.50
N ASN A 52 7.47 11.49 13.28
CA ASN A 52 6.31 12.35 13.06
C ASN A 52 5.00 11.58 13.26
N SER A 53 4.84 10.49 12.52
CA SER A 53 3.70 9.58 12.54
C SER A 53 4.10 8.23 11.95
N LEU A 54 4.44 7.28 12.81
CA LEU A 54 4.78 5.91 12.40
C LEU A 54 3.54 5.16 11.91
N LYS A 55 3.60 4.61 10.69
CA LYS A 55 2.52 3.80 10.12
C LYS A 55 2.82 2.31 10.12
N ALA A 56 4.02 1.95 9.67
CA ALA A 56 4.42 0.57 9.46
C ALA A 56 5.78 0.27 10.12
N LEU A 57 5.94 -0.97 10.55
CA LEU A 57 7.13 -1.48 11.26
C LEU A 57 7.45 -2.89 10.77
N ALA A 58 8.71 -3.13 10.45
CA ALA A 58 9.29 -4.44 10.17
C ALA A 58 10.66 -4.58 10.85
N TYR A 59 11.15 -5.82 10.98
CA TYR A 59 12.46 -6.10 11.56
C TYR A 59 13.28 -7.01 10.65
N ASP A 60 14.50 -6.57 10.31
CA ASP A 60 15.50 -7.39 9.62
C ASP A 60 16.32 -8.13 10.67
N ASN A 61 16.03 -9.43 10.80
CA ASN A 61 16.68 -10.33 11.76
C ASN A 61 18.12 -10.71 11.38
N VAL A 62 18.54 -10.49 10.13
CA VAL A 62 19.91 -10.75 9.69
C VAL A 62 20.81 -9.57 10.04
N ARG A 63 20.32 -8.34 9.85
CA ARG A 63 21.06 -7.08 10.11
C ARG A 63 20.79 -6.46 11.47
N GLU A 64 19.87 -7.05 12.24
CA GLU A 64 19.44 -6.58 13.55
C GLU A 64 18.97 -5.11 13.57
N GLN A 65 18.16 -4.73 12.59
CA GLN A 65 17.66 -3.35 12.42
C GLN A 65 16.16 -3.32 12.16
N PHE A 66 15.50 -2.27 12.60
CA PHE A 66 14.11 -2.00 12.26
C PHE A 66 14.03 -1.28 10.93
N ILE A 67 12.93 -1.50 10.23
CA ILE A 67 12.53 -0.71 9.06
C ILE A 67 11.17 -0.11 9.38
N VAL A 68 11.05 1.21 9.22
CA VAL A 68 9.84 1.94 9.57
C VAL A 68 9.39 2.86 8.45
N SER A 69 8.09 3.09 8.34
CA SER A 69 7.53 4.17 7.54
C SER A 69 7.04 5.29 8.46
N ASP A 70 7.59 6.48 8.26
CA ASP A 70 7.18 7.71 8.94
C ASP A 70 6.52 8.67 7.95
N MET A 71 5.32 9.14 8.29
CA MET A 71 4.57 10.07 7.46
C MET A 71 4.84 11.51 7.89
N ASP A 72 5.38 12.32 6.97
CA ASP A 72 5.52 13.76 7.15
C ASP A 72 4.54 14.51 6.24
N ALA A 73 3.62 15.26 6.86
CA ALA A 73 2.51 16.04 6.28
C ALA A 73 1.58 15.27 5.31
N THR A 74 2.12 14.79 4.19
CA THR A 74 1.40 14.04 3.14
C THR A 74 2.21 12.88 2.55
N ASN A 75 3.52 12.80 2.78
CA ASN A 75 4.38 11.81 2.12
C ASN A 75 4.99 10.86 3.15
N ASP A 76 5.12 9.60 2.78
CA ASP A 76 5.80 8.60 3.58
C ASP A 76 7.31 8.60 3.27
N THR A 77 8.14 8.42 4.30
CA THR A 77 9.57 8.14 4.18
C THR A 77 9.88 6.86 4.93
N ILE A 78 10.58 5.94 4.27
CA ILE A 78 10.99 4.67 4.86
C ILE A 78 12.43 4.78 5.36
N TYR A 79 12.65 4.43 6.62
CA TYR A 79 13.94 4.49 7.30
C TYR A 79 14.39 3.09 7.77
N THR A 80 15.70 2.86 7.81
CA THR A 80 16.28 1.89 8.74
C THR A 80 16.55 2.56 10.07
N VAL A 81 16.29 1.84 11.16
CA VAL A 81 16.50 2.31 12.53
C VAL A 81 17.28 1.24 13.29
N GLN A 82 18.46 1.60 13.76
CA GLN A 82 19.21 0.75 14.68
C GLN A 82 19.01 1.27 16.10
N LEU A 83 18.33 0.49 16.94
CA LEU A 83 18.14 0.83 18.34
C LEU A 83 19.43 0.45 19.07
N THR A 84 20.20 1.42 19.55
CA THR A 84 21.36 1.15 20.42
C THR A 84 21.20 1.90 21.74
N LYS A 85 21.92 1.46 22.79
CA LYS A 85 21.85 2.13 24.10
C LYS A 85 22.42 3.55 24.10
N GLU A 86 23.24 3.91 23.10
CA GLU A 86 24.00 5.17 23.10
C GLU A 86 23.48 6.18 22.08
N THR A 87 22.94 5.76 20.93
CA THR A 87 22.20 6.61 19.98
C THR A 87 21.38 5.76 18.99
N ASP A 88 20.21 6.26 18.59
CA ASP A 88 19.46 5.68 17.47
C ASP A 88 19.93 6.33 16.16
N THR A 89 20.50 5.52 15.26
CA THR A 89 20.81 5.97 13.89
C THR A 89 19.61 5.71 13.00
N THR A 90 19.01 6.78 12.47
CA THR A 90 17.94 6.71 11.46
C THR A 90 18.54 7.02 10.08
N VAL A 91 18.44 6.09 9.15
CA VAL A 91 18.94 6.27 7.78
C VAL A 91 17.78 6.12 6.80
N PRO A 92 17.48 7.15 5.99
CA PRO A 92 16.41 7.03 5.00
C PRO A 92 16.80 6.05 3.89
N ILE A 93 15.89 5.12 3.57
CA ILE A 93 15.99 4.24 2.39
C ILE A 93 15.28 4.92 1.22
N ILE A 94 13.99 5.22 1.38
CA ILE A 94 13.18 5.87 0.34
C ILE A 94 12.51 7.10 0.94
N GLN A 95 12.63 8.24 0.27
CA GLN A 95 12.09 9.53 0.72
C GLN A 95 10.94 10.01 -0.16
N GLU A 96 10.04 10.78 0.45
CA GLU A 96 8.96 11.50 -0.22
C GLU A 96 8.09 10.61 -1.12
N LEU A 97 7.73 9.42 -0.64
CA LEU A 97 6.80 8.52 -1.33
C LEU A 97 5.41 9.18 -1.40
N PRO A 98 4.89 9.48 -2.60
CA PRO A 98 3.55 10.00 -2.78
C PRO A 98 2.59 8.80 -2.75
N GLY A 99 2.29 8.32 -1.55
CA GLY A 99 1.51 7.11 -1.33
C GLY A 99 1.06 7.02 0.11
N ASP A 100 0.45 5.88 0.45
CA ASP A 100 0.06 5.56 1.82
C ASP A 100 0.60 4.19 2.22
N VAL A 101 1.81 4.21 2.80
CA VAL A 101 2.52 3.00 3.20
C VAL A 101 1.87 2.41 4.46
N GLN A 102 1.22 1.25 4.32
CA GLN A 102 0.49 0.60 5.40
C GLN A 102 1.25 -0.59 6.02
N GLY A 103 2.00 -1.32 5.20
CA GLY A 103 2.73 -2.52 5.62
C GLY A 103 4.13 -2.56 5.04
N LEU A 104 5.05 -3.15 5.79
CA LEU A 104 6.45 -3.37 5.42
C LEU A 104 6.81 -4.84 5.65
N ALA A 105 7.56 -5.43 4.74
CA ALA A 105 8.17 -6.75 4.92
C ALA A 105 9.55 -6.78 4.28
N VAL A 106 10.50 -7.48 4.90
CA VAL A 106 11.87 -7.60 4.40
C VAL A 106 12.19 -9.05 4.08
N ASP A 107 12.83 -9.24 2.93
CA ASP A 107 13.53 -10.46 2.59
C ASP A 107 15.03 -10.23 2.79
N PRO A 108 15.61 -10.74 3.88
CA PRO A 108 17.01 -10.50 4.21
C PRO A 108 17.97 -11.41 3.44
N ILE A 109 17.48 -12.38 2.66
CA ILE A 109 18.33 -13.25 1.83
C ILE A 109 18.73 -12.52 0.54
N ASP A 110 17.74 -11.97 -0.18
CA ASP A 110 17.96 -11.29 -1.46
C ASP A 110 18.08 -9.76 -1.31
N ASP A 111 18.06 -9.28 -0.08
CA ASP A 111 18.12 -7.86 0.28
C ASP A 111 17.00 -7.07 -0.38
N ILE A 112 15.76 -7.48 -0.17
CA ILE A 112 14.59 -6.83 -0.77
C ILE A 112 13.67 -6.31 0.35
N LEU A 113 13.30 -5.05 0.24
CA LEU A 113 12.22 -4.47 1.04
C LEU A 113 10.95 -4.43 0.18
N TYR A 114 9.84 -4.92 0.74
CA TYR A 114 8.50 -4.85 0.18
C TYR A 114 7.62 -3.92 1.00
N TRP A 115 6.71 -3.20 0.34
CA TRP A 115 5.68 -2.41 1.02
C TRP A 115 4.37 -2.38 0.25
N THR A 116 3.29 -2.21 0.99
CA THR A 116 1.94 -1.97 0.46
C THR A 116 1.68 -0.47 0.36
N ASP A 117 1.02 -0.06 -0.71
CA ASP A 117 0.55 1.31 -0.89
C ASP A 117 -0.97 1.30 -1.09
N ALA A 118 -1.70 1.77 -0.07
CA ALA A 118 -3.15 1.73 -0.06
C ALA A 118 -3.80 2.77 -0.98
N ILE A 119 -3.10 3.87 -1.30
CA ILE A 119 -3.59 4.91 -2.22
C ILE A 119 -3.32 4.52 -3.66
N ASN A 120 -2.11 4.02 -3.95
CA ASN A 120 -1.73 3.67 -5.32
C ASN A 120 -2.19 2.27 -5.72
N HIS A 121 -2.80 1.51 -4.81
CA HIS A 121 -3.28 0.14 -5.05
C HIS A 121 -2.15 -0.78 -5.54
N THR A 122 -0.98 -0.67 -4.92
CA THR A 122 0.21 -1.43 -5.32
C THR A 122 0.86 -2.17 -4.16
N ILE A 123 1.59 -3.22 -4.51
CA ILE A 123 2.65 -3.79 -3.68
C ILE A 123 3.94 -3.52 -4.42
N ASN A 124 4.89 -2.88 -3.77
CA ASN A 124 6.14 -2.46 -4.36
C ASN A 124 7.32 -3.14 -3.67
N TYR A 125 8.47 -3.11 -4.33
CA TYR A 125 9.71 -3.61 -3.78
C TYR A 125 10.91 -2.73 -4.16
N VAL A 126 11.99 -2.85 -3.39
CA VAL A 126 13.29 -2.24 -3.68
C VAL A 126 14.42 -3.14 -3.19
N HIS A 127 15.51 -3.18 -3.95
CA HIS A 127 16.73 -3.87 -3.52
C HIS A 127 17.56 -2.97 -2.58
N LEU A 128 17.93 -3.50 -1.42
CA LEU A 128 18.69 -2.81 -0.38
C LEU A 128 20.22 -2.88 -0.61
N ASN A 129 20.69 -3.72 -1.52
CA ASN A 129 22.12 -3.91 -1.83
C ASN A 129 22.65 -3.01 -2.96
N GLY A 130 21.81 -2.14 -3.53
CA GLY A 130 22.19 -1.21 -4.59
C GLY A 130 22.80 0.09 -4.05
N THR A 131 23.60 0.78 -4.86
CA THR A 131 24.02 2.17 -4.58
C THR A 131 22.87 3.17 -4.77
N TYR A 132 21.73 2.70 -5.28
CA TYR A 132 20.52 3.48 -5.51
C TYR A 132 19.28 2.59 -5.28
N TYR A 133 18.29 3.15 -4.59
CA TYR A 133 17.02 2.48 -4.27
C TYR A 133 15.98 2.77 -5.36
N GLU A 134 16.00 2.01 -6.46
CA GLU A 134 14.97 2.09 -7.50
C GLU A 134 13.77 1.19 -7.12
N SER A 135 12.68 1.82 -6.68
CA SER A 135 11.44 1.13 -6.36
C SER A 135 10.72 0.65 -7.64
N LYS A 136 10.14 -0.54 -7.59
CA LYS A 136 9.32 -1.11 -8.67
C LYS A 136 8.03 -1.72 -8.11
N PRO A 137 6.91 -1.64 -8.84
CA PRO A 137 5.71 -2.37 -8.46
C PRO A 137 5.94 -3.88 -8.70
N LEU A 138 5.66 -4.69 -7.68
CA LEU A 138 5.50 -6.13 -7.82
C LEU A 138 4.07 -6.46 -8.31
N PHE A 139 3.08 -5.80 -7.73
CA PHE A 139 1.68 -5.90 -8.10
C PHE A 139 1.07 -4.50 -8.27
N VAL A 140 0.25 -4.34 -9.31
CA VAL A 140 -0.64 -3.21 -9.52
C VAL A 140 -2.05 -3.76 -9.63
N PHE A 141 -2.94 -3.31 -8.75
CA PHE A 141 -4.32 -3.80 -8.73
C PHE A 141 -5.21 -2.88 -9.57
N ASP A 142 -5.80 -3.42 -10.63
CA ASP A 142 -6.78 -2.69 -11.47
C ASP A 142 -8.09 -2.38 -10.72
N ASP A 143 -8.37 -3.15 -9.67
CA ASP A 143 -9.53 -2.93 -8.81
C ASP A 143 -9.23 -1.81 -7.79
N GLU A 144 -9.73 -0.61 -8.06
CA GLU A 144 -9.63 0.57 -7.16
C GLU A 144 -10.22 0.31 -5.76
N GLU A 145 -10.99 -0.76 -5.56
CA GLU A 145 -11.45 -1.15 -4.23
C GLU A 145 -10.37 -1.88 -3.42
N LYS A 146 -9.37 -2.51 -4.06
CA LYS A 146 -8.30 -3.24 -3.36
C LYS A 146 -7.36 -2.26 -2.66
N ARG A 147 -7.31 -2.35 -1.34
CA ARG A 147 -6.40 -1.57 -0.50
C ARG A 147 -5.48 -2.54 0.23
N PRO A 148 -4.30 -2.84 -0.31
CA PRO A 148 -3.37 -3.73 0.38
C PRO A 148 -2.93 -3.06 1.70
N HIS A 149 -2.93 -3.82 2.79
CA HIS A 149 -2.64 -3.30 4.14
C HIS A 149 -1.43 -4.00 4.77
N SER A 150 -1.61 -5.08 5.53
CA SER A 150 -0.49 -5.81 6.12
C SER A 150 0.14 -6.73 5.09
N ILE A 151 1.47 -6.90 5.19
CA ILE A 151 2.27 -7.75 4.32
C ILE A 151 3.32 -8.48 5.14
N VAL A 152 3.54 -9.75 4.83
CA VAL A 152 4.54 -10.61 5.47
C VAL A 152 5.17 -11.52 4.42
N VAL A 153 6.45 -11.83 4.60
CA VAL A 153 7.22 -12.69 3.68
C VAL A 153 7.53 -14.00 4.38
N ASP A 154 7.23 -15.13 3.73
CA ASP A 154 7.82 -16.43 4.09
C ASP A 154 9.18 -16.55 3.42
N ILE A 155 10.23 -16.24 4.19
CA ILE A 155 11.62 -16.25 3.74
C ILE A 155 12.06 -17.63 3.25
N CYS A 156 11.58 -18.71 3.88
CA CYS A 156 12.03 -20.07 3.62
C CYS A 156 11.32 -20.67 2.40
N LYS A 157 10.00 -20.47 2.27
CA LYS A 157 9.22 -20.96 1.12
C LYS A 157 9.16 -19.99 -0.05
N ARG A 158 9.69 -18.78 0.11
CA ARG A 158 9.76 -17.73 -0.92
C ARG A 158 8.38 -17.26 -1.40
N TYR A 159 7.45 -17.10 -0.45
CA TYR A 159 6.12 -16.54 -0.69
C TYR A 159 5.95 -15.19 0.03
N ILE A 160 5.08 -14.35 -0.50
CA ILE A 160 4.60 -13.12 0.12
C ILE A 160 3.10 -13.21 0.33
N TYR A 161 2.63 -12.75 1.49
CA TYR A 161 1.22 -12.77 1.88
C TYR A 161 0.79 -11.37 2.27
N TRP A 162 -0.43 -10.98 1.90
CA TRP A 162 -0.96 -9.67 2.24
C TRP A 162 -2.47 -9.68 2.48
N THR A 163 -2.95 -8.69 3.23
CA THR A 163 -4.37 -8.44 3.44
C THR A 163 -4.88 -7.35 2.52
N ASN A 164 -6.14 -7.47 2.09
CA ASN A 164 -6.87 -6.43 1.38
C ASN A 164 -8.18 -6.13 2.11
N PRO A 165 -8.22 -5.23 3.11
CA PRO A 165 -9.45 -4.75 3.75
C PRO A 165 -10.24 -3.85 2.79
N SER A 166 -10.93 -4.47 1.83
CA SER A 166 -11.82 -3.83 0.86
C SER A 166 -13.28 -4.25 1.07
N LYS A 167 -14.19 -3.86 0.16
CA LYS A 167 -15.57 -4.38 0.18
C LYS A 167 -15.64 -5.89 -0.08
N LYS A 168 -14.65 -6.43 -0.79
CA LYS A 168 -14.46 -7.87 -1.04
C LYS A 168 -13.14 -8.29 -0.37
N PRO A 169 -13.14 -8.40 0.96
CA PRO A 169 -11.91 -8.60 1.71
C PRO A 169 -11.24 -9.92 1.34
N THR A 170 -9.94 -9.86 1.11
CA THR A 170 -9.13 -11.04 0.79
C THR A 170 -7.84 -11.09 1.59
N ILE A 171 -7.34 -12.30 1.79
CA ILE A 171 -5.93 -12.58 2.09
C ILE A 171 -5.38 -13.30 0.88
N GLU A 172 -4.30 -12.79 0.33
CA GLU A 172 -3.71 -13.28 -0.92
C GLU A 172 -2.25 -13.67 -0.69
N ARG A 173 -1.75 -14.57 -1.55
CA ARG A 173 -0.35 -14.98 -1.56
C ARG A 173 0.19 -15.03 -2.98
N ALA A 174 1.50 -14.86 -3.13
CA ALA A 174 2.21 -15.10 -4.37
C ALA A 174 3.67 -15.49 -4.07
N LYS A 175 4.39 -16.02 -5.05
CA LYS A 175 5.84 -16.14 -4.94
C LYS A 175 6.50 -14.76 -4.91
N LEU A 176 7.71 -14.67 -4.36
CA LEU A 176 8.44 -13.40 -4.25
C LEU A 176 8.81 -12.76 -5.61
N ASP A 177 8.75 -13.53 -6.70
CA ASP A 177 8.90 -13.05 -8.09
C ASP A 177 7.58 -12.55 -8.70
N GLY A 178 6.47 -12.58 -7.96
CA GLY A 178 5.14 -12.18 -8.39
C GLY A 178 4.33 -13.28 -9.10
N THR A 179 4.91 -14.45 -9.34
CA THR A 179 4.21 -15.58 -9.96
C THR A 179 3.36 -16.36 -8.95
N ASP A 180 2.53 -17.29 -9.44
CA ASP A 180 1.69 -18.16 -8.58
C ASP A 180 0.81 -17.38 -7.59
N HIS A 181 0.24 -16.27 -8.07
CA HIS A 181 -0.69 -15.45 -7.31
C HIS A 181 -2.01 -16.18 -7.08
N GLN A 182 -2.41 -16.29 -5.81
CA GLN A 182 -3.61 -17.00 -5.38
C GLN A 182 -4.33 -16.23 -4.27
N VAL A 183 -5.67 -16.30 -4.28
CA VAL A 183 -6.49 -15.85 -3.16
C VAL A 183 -6.58 -16.96 -2.14
N LEU A 184 -6.01 -16.75 -0.96
CA LEU A 184 -5.95 -17.75 0.12
C LEU A 184 -7.24 -17.76 0.95
N VAL A 185 -7.78 -16.58 1.25
CA VAL A 185 -9.03 -16.42 2.03
C VAL A 185 -9.90 -15.34 1.40
N ASN A 186 -11.17 -15.64 1.16
CA ASN A 186 -12.18 -14.70 0.64
C ASN A 186 -13.58 -14.88 1.24
N THR A 187 -13.75 -15.78 2.21
CA THR A 187 -15.02 -16.10 2.87
C THR A 187 -14.94 -15.83 4.35
N SER A 188 -16.07 -15.49 4.98
CA SER A 188 -16.16 -15.27 6.43
C SER A 188 -15.08 -14.34 6.99
N ILE A 189 -14.70 -13.32 6.23
CA ILE A 189 -13.67 -12.33 6.54
C ILE A 189 -14.25 -10.95 6.26
N ILE A 190 -13.95 -9.95 7.11
CA ILE A 190 -14.58 -8.62 7.00
C ILE A 190 -13.53 -7.51 6.87
N SER A 191 -12.60 -7.40 7.81
CA SER A 191 -11.57 -6.36 7.84
C SER A 191 -10.24 -6.94 8.33
N PRO A 192 -9.51 -7.66 7.45
CA PRO A 192 -8.21 -8.21 7.81
C PRO A 192 -7.14 -7.12 7.89
N GLU A 193 -6.68 -6.82 9.10
CA GLU A 193 -5.74 -5.74 9.38
C GLU A 193 -4.29 -6.23 9.38
N GLY A 194 -3.93 -7.06 10.37
CA GLY A 194 -2.56 -7.53 10.60
C GLY A 194 -2.34 -9.00 10.26
N LEU A 195 -1.12 -9.34 9.87
CA LEU A 195 -0.65 -10.69 9.58
C LEU A 195 0.58 -11.06 10.41
N ALA A 196 0.70 -12.33 10.73
CA ALA A 196 1.92 -12.93 11.27
C ALA A 196 2.09 -14.36 10.76
N ILE A 197 3.33 -14.76 10.46
CA ILE A 197 3.66 -16.12 10.04
C ILE A 197 4.33 -16.86 11.20
N ASP A 198 3.81 -18.04 11.51
CA ASP A 198 4.52 -19.03 12.31
C ASP A 198 5.28 -19.97 11.39
N TYR A 199 6.59 -19.73 11.28
CA TYR A 199 7.48 -20.54 10.47
C TYR A 199 7.58 -21.98 10.97
N LYS A 200 7.49 -22.22 12.27
CA LYS A 200 7.59 -23.55 12.87
C LYS A 200 6.35 -24.37 12.53
N ALA A 201 5.17 -23.84 12.86
CA ALA A 201 3.89 -24.48 12.60
C ALA A 201 3.45 -24.44 11.13
N GLN A 202 4.17 -23.70 10.26
CA GLN A 202 3.80 -23.47 8.86
C GLN A 202 2.38 -22.94 8.74
N ARG A 203 2.11 -21.86 9.48
CA ARG A 203 0.75 -21.35 9.67
C ARG A 203 0.71 -19.83 9.60
N LEU A 204 -0.27 -19.29 8.88
CA LEU A 204 -0.54 -17.86 8.81
C LEU A 204 -1.61 -17.50 9.84
N TYR A 205 -1.41 -16.40 10.56
CA TYR A 205 -2.35 -15.83 11.52
C TYR A 205 -2.75 -14.43 11.08
N TRP A 206 -4.01 -14.05 11.30
CA TRP A 206 -4.48 -12.70 10.99
C TRP A 206 -5.51 -12.15 11.99
N ALA A 207 -5.54 -10.83 12.04
CA ALA A 207 -6.47 -10.03 12.82
C ALA A 207 -7.62 -9.58 11.93
N ASP A 208 -8.82 -10.12 12.14
CA ASP A 208 -10.04 -9.61 11.53
C ASP A 208 -10.72 -8.65 12.51
N SER A 209 -10.51 -7.34 12.30
CA SER A 209 -11.02 -6.30 13.18
C SER A 209 -12.53 -6.13 13.10
N ARG A 210 -13.14 -6.68 12.03
CA ARG A 210 -14.59 -6.69 11.78
C ARG A 210 -15.26 -5.35 12.07
N ILE A 211 -14.66 -4.24 11.58
CA ILE A 211 -15.13 -2.87 11.85
C ILE A 211 -16.65 -2.75 11.68
N GLY A 212 -17.34 -2.32 12.73
CA GLY A 212 -18.80 -2.19 12.74
C GLY A 212 -19.57 -3.46 13.17
N SER A 213 -18.89 -4.56 13.47
CA SER A 213 -19.43 -5.74 14.15
C SER A 213 -19.29 -5.63 15.66
N ILE A 214 -19.97 -6.53 16.38
CA ILE A 214 -19.87 -6.65 17.84
C ILE A 214 -18.63 -7.42 18.30
N ALA A 215 -18.03 -8.26 17.44
CA ALA A 215 -16.91 -9.13 17.78
C ALA A 215 -15.79 -9.10 16.73
N GLY A 216 -14.55 -8.95 17.20
CA GLY A 216 -13.33 -9.12 16.42
C GLY A 216 -12.78 -10.54 16.57
N ARG A 217 -11.97 -10.99 15.59
CA ARG A 217 -11.42 -12.34 15.57
C ARG A 217 -9.92 -12.37 15.31
N ILE A 218 -9.24 -13.31 15.95
CA ILE A 218 -7.93 -13.79 15.53
C ILE A 218 -8.14 -15.17 14.91
N GLU A 219 -7.71 -15.32 13.68
CA GLU A 219 -7.86 -16.56 12.93
C GLU A 219 -6.50 -17.05 12.41
N SER A 220 -6.48 -18.29 11.93
CA SER A 220 -5.29 -18.92 11.41
C SER A 220 -5.60 -19.93 10.31
N ILE A 221 -4.66 -20.18 9.43
CA ILE A 221 -4.77 -21.16 8.33
C ILE A 221 -3.40 -21.75 8.04
N GLY A 222 -3.34 -23.02 7.61
CA GLY A 222 -2.12 -23.61 7.10
C GLY A 222 -1.56 -22.79 5.94
N LEU A 223 -0.24 -22.73 5.79
CA LEU A 223 0.38 -22.04 4.65
C LEU A 223 0.07 -22.69 3.31
N ASP A 224 -0.44 -23.92 3.30
CA ASP A 224 -0.99 -24.60 2.12
C ASP A 224 -2.40 -24.09 1.73
N GLY A 225 -3.11 -23.45 2.66
CA GLY A 225 -4.50 -23.00 2.51
C GLY A 225 -5.53 -23.89 3.20
N GLU A 226 -5.09 -24.92 3.91
CA GLU A 226 -5.97 -25.87 4.59
C GLU A 226 -6.09 -25.57 6.09
N ASP A 227 -7.01 -26.29 6.75
CA ASP A 227 -7.15 -26.29 8.21
C ASP A 227 -7.34 -24.89 8.81
N ARG A 228 -8.24 -24.08 8.24
CA ARG A 228 -8.60 -22.77 8.80
C ARG A 228 -9.29 -22.90 10.17
N ARG A 229 -8.84 -22.12 11.15
CA ARG A 229 -9.35 -22.13 12.54
C ARG A 229 -9.49 -20.71 13.10
N VAL A 230 -10.58 -20.47 13.83
CA VAL A 230 -10.73 -19.31 14.71
C VAL A 230 -9.99 -19.60 16.02
N GLN A 231 -9.04 -18.75 16.39
CA GLN A 231 -8.25 -18.90 17.61
C GLN A 231 -8.87 -18.13 18.77
N VAL A 232 -9.30 -16.89 18.50
CA VAL A 232 -9.92 -16.01 19.49
C VAL A 232 -11.10 -15.29 18.84
N GLU A 233 -12.23 -15.24 19.51
CA GLU A 233 -13.37 -14.37 19.18
C GLU A 233 -13.87 -13.69 20.45
N ARG A 234 -13.87 -12.36 20.48
CA ARG A 234 -14.29 -11.59 21.64
C ARG A 234 -15.09 -10.34 21.23
N ASN A 235 -16.08 -10.02 22.05
CA ASN A 235 -16.87 -8.81 21.87
C ASN A 235 -16.03 -7.57 22.12
N THR A 236 -16.30 -6.49 21.39
CA THR A 236 -15.64 -5.18 21.53
C THR A 236 -14.12 -5.20 21.32
N MET A 237 -13.60 -6.27 20.72
CA MET A 237 -12.20 -6.40 20.35
C MET A 237 -11.98 -5.77 18.96
N GLN A 238 -10.93 -4.97 18.80
CA GLN A 238 -10.52 -4.43 17.50
C GLN A 238 -9.02 -4.72 17.30
N PRO A 239 -8.66 -5.98 16.98
CA PRO A 239 -7.27 -6.34 16.75
C PRO A 239 -6.69 -5.61 15.53
N PHE A 240 -5.41 -5.27 15.59
CA PHE A 240 -4.71 -4.57 14.52
C PHE A 240 -3.35 -5.21 14.21
N GLY A 241 -2.29 -4.85 14.95
CA GLY A 241 -0.95 -5.40 14.76
C GLY A 241 -0.88 -6.81 15.31
N MET A 242 -0.11 -7.69 14.66
CA MET A 242 0.03 -9.08 15.05
C MET A 242 1.48 -9.54 15.05
N ALA A 243 1.80 -10.38 16.02
CA ALA A 243 3.05 -11.12 16.05
C ALA A 243 2.82 -12.49 16.68
N VAL A 244 3.69 -13.45 16.38
CA VAL A 244 3.65 -14.81 16.95
C VAL A 244 5.06 -15.20 17.34
N ASP A 245 5.23 -15.94 18.43
CA ASP A 245 6.49 -16.61 18.77
C ASP A 245 6.31 -18.13 18.69
N GLU A 246 7.03 -18.94 19.45
CA GLU A 246 6.84 -20.39 19.51
C GLU A 246 5.51 -20.78 20.15
N ASP A 247 5.17 -20.17 21.28
CA ASP A 247 4.13 -20.64 22.20
C ASP A 247 2.84 -19.81 22.14
N ALA A 248 2.91 -18.58 21.63
CA ALA A 248 1.85 -17.60 21.77
C ALA A 248 1.62 -16.73 20.53
N ILE A 249 0.42 -16.17 20.51
CA ILE A 249 -0.07 -15.18 19.57
C ILE A 249 -0.20 -13.86 20.33
N TYR A 250 0.30 -12.78 19.75
CA TYR A 250 0.23 -11.44 20.30
C TYR A 250 -0.50 -10.51 19.34
N TRP A 251 -1.30 -9.60 19.89
CA TRP A 251 -1.91 -8.54 19.09
C TRP A 251 -2.06 -7.25 19.86
N THR A 252 -2.05 -6.15 19.10
CA THR A 252 -2.49 -4.85 19.59
C THR A 252 -3.98 -4.68 19.34
N ASP A 253 -4.71 -4.11 20.30
CA ASP A 253 -6.13 -3.81 20.18
C ASP A 253 -6.35 -2.29 20.21
N ILE A 254 -6.97 -1.77 19.15
CA ILE A 254 -7.22 -0.33 18.99
C ILE A 254 -8.30 0.16 19.95
N ASN A 255 -9.38 -0.61 20.11
CA ASN A 255 -10.53 -0.20 20.91
C ASN A 255 -10.22 -0.25 22.41
N ASN A 256 -9.51 -1.29 22.84
CA ASN A 256 -9.15 -1.56 24.23
C ASN A 256 -7.76 -1.01 24.61
N LYS A 257 -7.05 -0.39 23.65
CA LYS A 257 -5.71 0.20 23.79
C LYS A 257 -4.75 -0.68 24.57
N GLY A 258 -4.64 -1.95 24.17
CA GLY A 258 -3.87 -2.94 24.92
C GLY A 258 -3.04 -3.85 24.04
N LEU A 259 -2.01 -4.43 24.64
CA LEU A 259 -1.26 -5.55 24.09
C LEU A 259 -1.78 -6.82 24.76
N TYR A 260 -2.15 -7.81 23.96
CA TYR A 260 -2.70 -9.08 24.42
C TYR A 260 -1.81 -10.24 23.98
N LYS A 261 -1.86 -11.32 24.76
CA LYS A 261 -1.19 -12.60 24.54
C LYS A 261 -2.20 -13.73 24.66
N PHE A 262 -2.13 -14.70 23.76
CA PHE A 262 -2.90 -15.93 23.82
C PHE A 262 -1.99 -17.12 23.53
N PHE A 263 -1.96 -18.10 24.42
CA PHE A 263 -1.13 -19.29 24.23
C PHE A 263 -1.76 -20.23 23.20
N LYS A 264 -0.96 -20.78 22.29
CA LYS A 264 -1.45 -21.61 21.17
C LYS A 264 -1.96 -22.99 21.61
N ASN A 265 -1.59 -23.43 22.81
CA ASN A 265 -2.07 -24.67 23.41
C ASN A 265 -3.42 -24.50 24.12
N PHE A 266 -3.94 -23.28 24.22
CA PHE A 266 -5.23 -23.01 24.83
C PHE A 266 -6.38 -23.26 23.87
N ASP A 267 -7.52 -23.65 24.43
CA ASP A 267 -8.77 -23.71 23.69
C ASP A 267 -9.31 -22.29 23.43
N GLN A 268 -10.07 -22.12 22.34
CA GLN A 268 -10.65 -20.83 21.92
C GLN A 268 -11.52 -20.10 22.98
N HIS A 269 -11.97 -20.84 24.01
CA HIS A 269 -12.78 -20.31 25.10
C HIS A 269 -11.95 -19.71 26.24
N GLU A 270 -10.64 -19.99 26.28
CA GLU A 270 -9.75 -19.38 27.26
C GLU A 270 -9.62 -17.87 27.02
N GLU A 271 -9.52 -17.11 28.09
CA GLU A 271 -9.41 -15.65 28.01
C GLU A 271 -7.98 -15.22 27.65
N PRO A 272 -7.81 -14.33 26.67
CA PRO A 272 -6.53 -13.70 26.39
C PRO A 272 -5.96 -12.95 27.59
N LEU A 273 -4.65 -13.07 27.80
CA LEU A 273 -3.93 -12.28 28.79
C LEU A 273 -3.67 -10.88 28.26
N LYS A 274 -4.20 -9.85 28.93
CA LYS A 274 -3.81 -8.45 28.68
C LYS A 274 -2.44 -8.19 29.33
N LEU A 275 -1.39 -8.07 28.53
CA LEU A 275 -0.04 -7.80 29.01
C LEU A 275 0.12 -6.36 29.46
N LEU A 276 -0.38 -5.42 28.65
CA LEU A 276 -0.27 -3.99 28.90
C LEU A 276 -1.52 -3.24 28.43
N GLU A 277 -1.74 -2.09 29.07
CA GLU A 277 -2.69 -1.07 28.67
C GLU A 277 -1.95 0.24 28.41
N PHE A 278 -2.39 0.97 27.39
CA PHE A 278 -1.77 2.20 26.96
C PHE A 278 -2.78 3.35 26.95
N ASP A 279 -2.31 4.56 27.24
CA ASP A 279 -3.14 5.77 27.11
C ASP A 279 -3.46 6.08 25.64
N LYS A 280 -2.56 5.67 24.74
CA LYS A 280 -2.58 5.90 23.30
C LYS A 280 -2.86 4.61 22.54
N VAL A 281 -3.21 4.72 21.27
CA VAL A 281 -3.53 3.54 20.43
C VAL A 281 -2.22 2.83 20.06
N PRO A 282 -2.02 1.57 20.46
CA PRO A 282 -0.90 0.77 19.99
C PRO A 282 -1.16 0.30 18.55
N MET A 283 -0.15 0.41 17.68
CA MET A 283 -0.24 0.08 16.25
C MET A 283 0.59 -1.17 15.92
N GLY A 284 1.52 -1.07 14.95
CA GLY A 284 2.33 -2.19 14.47
C GLY A 284 3.02 -2.95 15.60
N LEU A 285 3.15 -4.26 15.43
CA LEU A 285 3.70 -5.20 16.40
C LEU A 285 4.61 -6.17 15.65
N VAL A 286 5.82 -6.39 16.15
CA VAL A 286 6.77 -7.37 15.61
C VAL A 286 7.36 -8.18 16.75
N ALA A 287 7.58 -9.47 16.53
CA ALA A 287 8.29 -10.34 17.47
C ALA A 287 9.72 -10.60 16.97
N ASN A 288 10.66 -10.66 17.91
CA ASN A 288 12.05 -11.04 17.64
C ASN A 288 12.16 -12.58 17.49
N ASN A 289 11.69 -13.10 16.36
CA ASN A 289 11.72 -14.54 16.12
C ASN A 289 13.10 -15.02 15.67
N ASN A 290 13.95 -15.33 16.65
CA ASN A 290 15.18 -16.10 16.45
C ASN A 290 14.94 -17.54 15.95
N ILE A 291 13.68 -17.98 15.90
CA ILE A 291 13.21 -19.37 15.71
C ILE A 291 13.46 -19.90 14.28
N VAL A 292 13.81 -19.05 13.30
CA VAL A 292 14.08 -19.50 11.92
C VAL A 292 15.42 -20.24 11.76
N LYS A 293 16.23 -20.34 12.84
CA LYS A 293 17.62 -20.83 12.83
C LYS A 293 17.81 -22.36 12.77
N GLU A 294 16.73 -23.16 12.75
CA GLU A 294 16.82 -24.63 12.85
C GLU A 294 15.87 -25.39 11.89
N LYS A 295 15.46 -24.77 10.77
CA LYS A 295 14.56 -25.40 9.81
C LYS A 295 15.33 -25.92 8.58
N PRO A 296 15.18 -27.22 8.21
CA PRO A 296 15.87 -27.78 7.05
C PRO A 296 15.50 -27.09 5.72
N ASP A 297 14.28 -26.55 5.63
CA ASP A 297 13.81 -25.81 4.46
C ASP A 297 14.31 -24.33 4.44
N CYS A 298 15.13 -23.90 5.40
CA CYS A 298 15.58 -22.51 5.55
C CYS A 298 17.10 -22.32 5.59
N THR A 299 17.86 -23.28 5.06
CA THR A 299 19.33 -23.25 5.02
C THR A 299 19.92 -21.99 4.37
N SER A 300 19.23 -21.41 3.38
CA SER A 300 19.64 -20.14 2.76
C SER A 300 19.66 -18.97 3.75
N LEU A 301 18.70 -18.91 4.68
CA LEU A 301 18.67 -17.89 5.72
C LEU A 301 19.76 -18.13 6.76
N GLU A 302 19.98 -19.38 7.17
CA GLU A 302 21.09 -19.74 8.07
C GLU A 302 22.44 -19.31 7.48
N LYS A 303 22.64 -19.57 6.18
CA LYS A 303 23.84 -19.13 5.45
C LYS A 303 23.93 -17.60 5.37
N ALA A 304 22.83 -16.89 5.15
CA ALA A 304 22.80 -15.43 5.15
C ALA A 304 23.18 -14.85 6.53
N LEU A 305 22.62 -15.43 7.60
CA LEU A 305 22.97 -15.12 8.99
C LEU A 305 24.45 -15.37 9.29
N GLU A 306 24.99 -16.53 8.90
CA GLU A 306 26.41 -16.83 9.06
C GLU A 306 27.30 -15.90 8.25
N THR A 307 26.91 -15.59 7.01
CA THR A 307 27.67 -14.69 6.14
C THR A 307 27.68 -13.28 6.72
N HIS A 308 26.53 -12.81 7.23
CA HIS A 308 26.43 -11.54 7.92
C HIS A 308 27.33 -11.54 9.17
N LYS A 309 27.22 -12.55 10.05
CA LYS A 309 28.11 -12.73 11.22
C LYS A 309 29.59 -12.80 10.88
N ARG A 310 29.97 -13.40 9.75
CA ARG A 310 31.37 -13.45 9.28
C ARG A 310 31.83 -12.08 8.77
N ARG A 311 30.98 -11.35 8.05
CA ARG A 311 31.24 -9.99 7.55
C ARG A 311 31.32 -8.97 8.69
N THR A 312 30.45 -9.09 9.68
CA THR A 312 30.47 -8.29 10.91
C THR A 312 31.46 -8.83 11.94
N GLY A 313 32.12 -9.95 11.62
CA GLY A 313 33.16 -10.59 12.43
C GLY A 313 32.61 -11.35 13.63
N ASN A 314 33.37 -12.35 14.06
CA ASN A 314 33.37 -12.91 15.41
C ASN A 314 33.87 -11.85 16.41
N LEU A 315 33.26 -10.66 16.37
CA LEU A 315 33.49 -9.52 17.22
C LEU A 315 32.76 -9.80 18.53
N ASP A 316 33.44 -10.57 19.39
CA ASP A 316 33.41 -10.24 20.80
C ASP A 316 33.69 -8.73 20.89
N PHE A 317 32.77 -7.99 21.49
CA PHE A 317 32.71 -6.53 21.58
C PHE A 317 33.84 -5.95 22.45
N THR A 318 35.05 -6.51 22.39
CA THR A 318 36.19 -6.10 23.19
C THR A 318 37.30 -5.42 22.41
N ASN A 319 37.27 -5.35 21.08
CA ASN A 319 38.26 -4.55 20.32
C ASN A 319 37.74 -4.04 18.97
N ARG A 320 36.70 -3.18 19.02
CA ARG A 320 36.55 -2.09 18.04
C ARG A 320 36.59 -0.75 18.75
N MET A 321 37.70 -0.50 19.44
CA MET A 321 38.29 0.83 19.35
C MET A 321 39.14 0.80 18.09
N ALA A 322 38.87 1.71 17.15
CA ALA A 322 39.56 1.89 15.87
C ALA A 322 39.17 0.95 14.70
N GLU A 323 37.90 0.96 14.31
CA GLU A 323 37.63 1.34 12.91
C GLU A 323 36.84 2.64 13.01
N GLU A 324 37.44 3.72 12.52
CA GLU A 324 36.85 5.05 12.52
C GLU A 324 35.40 4.95 12.02
N GLU A 325 34.43 5.21 12.91
CA GLU A 325 33.25 5.94 12.48
C GLU A 325 33.81 7.13 11.73
N GLN A 326 33.77 7.07 10.40
CA GLN A 326 34.17 8.18 9.58
C GLN A 326 33.06 9.22 9.75
N VAL A 327 33.17 9.94 10.87
CA VAL A 327 32.32 11.06 11.24
C VAL A 327 32.25 11.92 10.00
N VAL A 328 31.04 12.17 9.51
CA VAL A 328 30.86 13.04 8.38
C VAL A 328 31.20 14.45 8.86
N GLU A 329 32.46 14.85 8.73
CA GLU A 329 32.95 16.17 9.15
C GLU A 329 32.47 17.28 8.20
N SER A 330 32.13 16.91 6.96
CA SER A 330 31.70 17.86 5.94
C SER A 330 30.76 17.24 4.92
N CYS A 331 29.87 18.08 4.39
CA CYS A 331 28.95 17.74 3.32
C CYS A 331 29.42 18.36 2.00
N LEU A 332 29.42 17.55 0.95
CA LEU A 332 29.73 17.95 -0.42
C LEU A 332 28.50 18.54 -1.11
N ASN A 333 28.72 19.14 -2.29
CA ASN A 333 27.68 19.69 -3.16
C ASN A 333 26.67 20.63 -2.45
N GLY A 334 27.16 21.33 -1.42
CA GLY A 334 26.40 22.29 -0.65
C GLY A 334 25.38 21.69 0.31
N GLY A 335 25.47 20.41 0.63
CA GLY A 335 24.69 19.78 1.71
C GLY A 335 24.90 20.48 3.06
N GLU A 336 23.90 20.39 3.92
CA GLU A 336 23.91 20.95 5.27
C GLU A 336 24.21 19.83 6.27
N LEU A 337 25.21 20.02 7.13
CA LEU A 337 25.56 19.05 8.16
C LEU A 337 24.58 19.17 9.33
N VAL A 338 23.84 18.10 9.63
CA VAL A 338 22.90 18.04 10.75
C VAL A 338 23.36 16.91 11.67
N GLY A 339 23.96 17.24 12.82
CA GLY A 339 24.61 16.26 13.67
C GLY A 339 25.82 15.62 12.97
N HIS A 340 25.76 14.32 12.71
CA HIS A 340 26.81 13.55 12.03
C HIS A 340 26.40 13.03 10.64
N TYR A 341 25.34 13.59 10.04
CA TYR A 341 24.87 13.21 8.70
C TYR A 341 24.59 14.44 7.83
N CYS A 342 24.67 14.27 6.51
CA CYS A 342 24.44 15.35 5.56
C CYS A 342 23.01 15.38 5.04
N LYS A 343 22.36 16.54 5.20
CA LYS A 343 21.13 16.89 4.50
C LYS A 343 21.47 17.44 3.13
N CYS A 344 21.24 16.65 2.09
CA CYS A 344 21.65 17.02 0.74
C CYS A 344 20.77 18.09 0.10
N LYS A 345 21.41 18.99 -0.67
CA LYS A 345 20.70 19.92 -1.54
C LYS A 345 20.06 19.17 -2.71
N ARG A 346 19.00 19.77 -3.28
CA ARG A 346 18.27 19.23 -4.43
C ARG A 346 19.24 18.80 -5.54
N GLY A 347 19.12 17.54 -5.97
CA GLY A 347 19.96 16.98 -7.04
C GLY A 347 21.14 16.13 -6.58
N PHE A 348 21.36 15.98 -5.28
CA PHE A 348 22.47 15.20 -4.72
C PHE A 348 22.01 14.22 -3.63
N MET A 349 22.71 13.09 -3.52
CA MET A 349 22.48 12.01 -2.57
C MET A 349 23.82 11.38 -2.14
N GLY A 350 23.79 10.49 -1.15
CA GLY A 350 24.98 9.86 -0.57
C GLY A 350 25.29 10.37 0.84
N ARG A 351 26.23 9.73 1.53
CA ARG A 351 26.53 10.00 2.95
C ARG A 351 27.03 11.43 3.17
N GLN A 352 27.77 11.95 2.20
CA GLN A 352 28.29 13.32 2.15
C GLN A 352 27.65 14.12 1.00
N CYS A 353 26.55 13.66 0.40
CA CYS A 353 25.98 14.27 -0.80
C CYS A 353 26.91 14.26 -2.02
N GLU A 354 27.79 13.27 -2.10
CA GLU A 354 28.82 13.09 -3.11
C GLU A 354 28.28 12.73 -4.49
N THR A 355 27.10 12.11 -4.56
CA THR A 355 26.55 11.55 -5.79
C THR A 355 25.46 12.46 -6.33
N SER A 356 25.52 12.83 -7.61
CA SER A 356 24.39 13.50 -8.26
C SER A 356 23.26 12.51 -8.53
N ILE A 357 22.03 12.89 -8.24
CA ILE A 357 20.82 12.10 -8.55
C ILE A 357 20.68 11.86 -10.06
N CYS A 358 21.27 12.74 -10.89
CA CYS A 358 21.28 12.59 -12.34
C CYS A 358 22.41 11.69 -12.87
N TYR A 359 23.34 11.26 -12.02
CA TYR A 359 24.45 10.41 -12.43
C TYR A 359 23.93 9.04 -12.89
N ASN A 360 24.16 8.67 -14.16
CA ASN A 360 23.67 7.44 -14.80
C ASN A 360 22.15 7.20 -14.70
N TYR A 361 21.35 8.24 -14.43
CA TYR A 361 19.90 8.10 -14.35
C TYR A 361 19.29 7.91 -15.75
N CYS A 362 19.58 8.79 -16.70
CA CYS A 362 19.17 8.62 -18.09
C CYS A 362 20.21 7.78 -18.82
N LEU A 363 19.77 6.69 -19.47
CA LEU A 363 20.66 5.81 -20.23
C LEU A 363 21.13 6.50 -21.51
N THR A 364 20.17 6.89 -22.37
CA THR A 364 20.43 7.54 -23.67
C THR A 364 19.68 8.86 -23.77
N GLY A 365 20.15 9.86 -23.02
CA GLY A 365 19.56 11.19 -23.01
C GLY A 365 20.12 12.11 -21.94
N ILE A 366 19.51 13.29 -21.82
CA ILE A 366 19.96 14.33 -20.89
C ILE A 366 19.08 14.33 -19.65
N CYS A 367 19.69 14.19 -18.47
CA CYS A 367 19.01 14.31 -17.18
C CYS A 367 18.86 15.77 -16.76
N TYR A 368 17.69 16.13 -16.23
CA TYR A 368 17.43 17.39 -15.56
C TYR A 368 16.55 17.16 -14.33
N LEU A 369 16.50 18.11 -13.40
CA LEU A 369 15.70 17.99 -12.19
C LEU A 369 14.36 18.69 -12.34
N SER A 370 13.29 18.08 -11.85
CA SER A 370 11.98 18.71 -11.75
C SER A 370 11.96 19.78 -10.64
N SER A 371 10.88 20.57 -10.57
CA SER A 371 10.68 21.55 -9.48
C SER A 371 10.65 20.91 -8.09
N LEU A 372 10.35 19.61 -8.01
CA LEU A 372 10.37 18.77 -6.80
C LEU A 372 11.72 18.07 -6.57
N GLY A 373 12.73 18.29 -7.42
CA GLY A 373 14.05 17.67 -7.26
C GLY A 373 14.17 16.23 -7.77
N LYS A 374 13.15 15.70 -8.45
CA LYS A 374 13.19 14.37 -9.09
C LYS A 374 13.93 14.41 -10.42
N PRO A 375 14.76 13.41 -10.75
CA PRO A 375 15.44 13.34 -12.04
C PRO A 375 14.44 13.01 -13.17
N MET A 376 14.54 13.75 -14.27
CA MET A 376 13.71 13.68 -15.46
C MET A 376 14.62 13.50 -16.66
N CYS A 377 14.24 12.62 -17.59
CA CYS A 377 15.03 12.37 -18.79
C CYS A 377 14.46 13.04 -20.02
N ARG A 378 15.32 13.73 -20.75
CA ARG A 378 15.06 14.20 -22.11
C ARG A 378 15.79 13.27 -23.08
N CYS A 379 15.06 12.32 -23.63
CA CYS A 379 15.62 11.28 -24.48
C CYS A 379 16.12 11.79 -25.82
N ASP A 380 17.13 11.09 -26.32
CA ASP A 380 17.59 11.22 -27.71
C ASP A 380 16.48 10.73 -28.66
N GLN A 381 16.54 11.16 -29.93
CA GLN A 381 15.40 11.05 -30.86
C GLN A 381 14.90 9.61 -31.05
N GLN A 382 15.81 8.64 -31.03
CA GLN A 382 15.53 7.21 -31.22
C GLN A 382 15.08 6.47 -29.95
N PHE A 383 15.16 7.10 -28.78
CA PHE A 383 14.88 6.46 -27.50
C PHE A 383 13.66 7.08 -26.79
N ASP A 384 12.93 6.25 -26.05
CA ASP A 384 11.87 6.66 -25.12
C ASP A 384 11.87 5.85 -23.81
N GLY A 385 10.86 6.12 -22.99
CA GLY A 385 10.74 5.61 -21.63
C GLY A 385 11.26 6.62 -20.61
N ASP A 386 10.89 6.42 -19.36
CA ASP A 386 11.17 7.37 -18.27
C ASP A 386 12.67 7.59 -18.03
N ARG A 387 13.51 6.64 -18.48
CA ARG A 387 14.98 6.69 -18.42
C ARG A 387 15.66 6.58 -19.79
N CYS A 388 14.90 6.73 -20.88
CA CYS A 388 15.39 6.59 -22.26
C CYS A 388 15.97 5.22 -22.58
N GLN A 389 15.36 4.18 -22.00
CA GLN A 389 15.84 2.81 -22.05
C GLN A 389 15.33 1.99 -23.23
N ARG A 390 14.27 2.46 -23.91
CA ARG A 390 13.67 1.72 -25.04
C ARG A 390 14.01 2.40 -26.34
N ASN A 391 14.45 1.64 -27.33
CA ASN A 391 14.59 2.12 -28.69
C ASN A 391 13.21 2.08 -29.36
N LYS A 392 12.77 3.21 -29.92
CA LYS A 392 11.47 3.36 -30.60
C LYS A 392 11.38 2.51 -31.86
N CYS A 393 12.50 2.16 -32.47
CA CYS A 393 12.56 1.40 -33.70
C CYS A 393 12.55 -0.12 -33.51
N ASP A 394 12.81 -0.59 -32.29
CA ASP A 394 12.84 -2.02 -32.00
C ASP A 394 11.42 -2.61 -32.16
N GLY A 395 11.24 -3.45 -33.18
CA GLY A 395 9.95 -4.10 -33.48
C GLY A 395 8.84 -3.14 -33.94
N TYR A 396 9.15 -1.88 -34.23
CA TYR A 396 8.15 -0.93 -34.74
C TYR A 396 7.77 -1.25 -36.18
N CYS A 397 8.75 -1.40 -37.07
CA CYS A 397 8.49 -1.79 -38.46
C CYS A 397 8.43 -3.31 -38.58
N LEU A 398 7.39 -3.80 -39.25
CA LEU A 398 7.15 -5.21 -39.48
C LEU A 398 7.68 -5.64 -40.86
N ASN A 399 7.76 -6.95 -41.09
CA ASN A 399 8.07 -7.54 -42.40
C ASN A 399 9.36 -7.01 -43.06
N GLY A 400 10.38 -6.71 -42.26
CA GLY A 400 11.68 -6.25 -42.74
C GLY A 400 11.77 -4.75 -43.07
N GLY A 401 10.73 -3.96 -42.76
CA GLY A 401 10.74 -2.51 -42.97
C GLY A 401 11.84 -1.78 -42.19
N GLU A 402 12.43 -0.75 -42.81
CA GLU A 402 13.48 0.08 -42.22
C GLU A 402 12.86 1.22 -41.39
N CYS A 403 13.26 1.33 -40.12
CA CYS A 403 12.73 2.32 -39.19
C CYS A 403 13.56 3.60 -39.14
N TYR A 404 12.90 4.76 -39.11
CA TYR A 404 13.55 6.05 -38.93
C TYR A 404 12.68 7.03 -38.13
N THR A 405 13.32 7.98 -37.44
CA THR A 405 12.66 8.97 -36.58
C THR A 405 12.94 10.39 -37.07
N TYR A 406 11.90 11.19 -37.34
CA TYR A 406 12.06 12.61 -37.73
C TYR A 406 12.08 13.56 -36.54
N SER A 407 11.41 13.19 -35.45
CA SER A 407 11.29 13.99 -34.24
C SER A 407 11.27 13.10 -33.00
N ARG A 408 11.19 13.69 -31.81
CA ARG A 408 11.06 12.91 -30.57
C ARG A 408 9.71 12.18 -30.46
N THR A 409 8.71 12.51 -31.28
CA THR A 409 7.37 11.94 -31.18
C THR A 409 6.93 11.17 -32.43
N GLU A 410 7.63 11.32 -33.56
CA GLU A 410 7.25 10.69 -34.82
C GLU A 410 8.28 9.65 -35.28
N THR A 411 7.83 8.39 -35.29
CA THR A 411 8.55 7.21 -35.82
C THR A 411 7.85 6.77 -37.11
N LYS A 412 8.62 6.46 -38.16
CA LYS A 412 8.08 6.01 -39.47
C LYS A 412 8.85 4.81 -40.00
N CYS A 413 8.19 4.08 -40.89
CA CYS A 413 8.74 2.90 -41.56
C CYS A 413 8.87 3.12 -43.06
N HIS A 414 9.96 2.62 -43.62
CA HIS A 414 10.12 2.40 -45.05
C HIS A 414 9.91 0.92 -45.33
N CYS A 415 8.85 0.58 -46.05
CA CYS A 415 8.47 -0.82 -46.24
C CYS A 415 9.27 -1.49 -47.35
N SER A 416 9.67 -2.74 -47.09
CA SER A 416 10.27 -3.62 -48.08
C SER A 416 9.27 -3.98 -49.18
N GLU A 417 9.78 -4.42 -50.34
CA GLU A 417 8.94 -4.76 -51.49
C GLU A 417 7.82 -5.75 -51.13
N GLY A 418 6.59 -5.45 -51.56
CA GLY A 418 5.42 -6.27 -51.30
C GLY A 418 4.65 -5.94 -50.01
N PHE A 419 5.14 -5.04 -49.17
CA PHE A 419 4.44 -4.63 -47.95
C PHE A 419 4.06 -3.15 -47.95
N THR A 420 2.96 -2.80 -47.26
CA THR A 420 2.43 -1.44 -47.13
C THR A 420 1.79 -1.23 -45.76
N GLY A 421 1.40 0.01 -45.44
CA GLY A 421 0.89 0.42 -44.13
C GLY A 421 1.90 1.28 -43.36
N GLU A 422 1.45 1.90 -42.26
CA GLU A 422 2.28 2.80 -41.44
C GLU A 422 3.44 2.06 -40.75
N ARG A 423 3.27 0.75 -40.55
CA ARG A 423 4.27 -0.14 -39.93
C ARG A 423 4.64 -1.33 -40.83
N CYS A 424 4.29 -1.28 -42.11
CA CYS A 424 4.51 -2.35 -43.08
C CYS A 424 3.77 -3.66 -42.76
N GLU A 425 2.61 -3.52 -42.14
CA GLU A 425 1.81 -4.63 -41.62
C GLU A 425 1.01 -5.38 -42.70
N TYR A 426 0.77 -4.77 -43.86
CA TYR A 426 -0.08 -5.35 -44.90
C TYR A 426 0.73 -5.89 -46.07
N ASP A 427 0.41 -7.11 -46.49
CA ASP A 427 0.87 -7.67 -47.77
C ASP A 427 0.04 -7.07 -48.91
N TRP A 428 0.74 -6.37 -49.82
CA TRP A 428 0.17 -5.69 -50.97
C TRP A 428 -0.52 -6.65 -51.94
N ALA A 429 0.04 -7.84 -52.16
CA ALA A 429 -0.51 -8.82 -53.10
C ALA A 429 -1.85 -9.38 -52.58
N LEU A 430 -1.93 -9.62 -51.27
CA LEU A 430 -3.18 -10.02 -50.62
C LEU A 430 -4.23 -8.90 -50.68
N CYS A 431 -3.84 -7.66 -50.38
CA CYS A 431 -4.74 -6.50 -50.40
C CYS A 431 -5.37 -6.26 -51.79
N GLN A 432 -4.58 -6.40 -52.86
CA GLN A 432 -5.11 -6.36 -54.23
C GLN A 432 -6.15 -7.45 -54.49
N SER A 433 -5.90 -8.69 -54.06
CA SER A 433 -6.84 -9.80 -54.28
C SER A 433 -8.20 -9.60 -53.61
N TYR A 434 -8.22 -8.96 -52.44
CA TYR A 434 -9.44 -8.62 -51.71
C TYR A 434 -10.22 -7.46 -52.34
N CYS A 435 -9.55 -6.41 -52.85
CA CYS A 435 -10.24 -5.28 -53.50
C CYS A 435 -10.63 -5.57 -54.97
N THR A 436 -10.14 -6.64 -55.61
CA THR A 436 -10.57 -7.06 -56.97
C THR A 436 -11.79 -7.99 -57.01
N ASN A 437 -12.14 -8.67 -55.91
CA ASN A 437 -13.30 -9.57 -55.87
C ASN A 437 -14.54 -8.85 -55.31
N GLN A 438 -15.29 -8.16 -56.17
CA GLN A 438 -16.51 -7.41 -55.79
C GLN A 438 -17.75 -8.28 -55.46
N GLU A 439 -17.66 -9.61 -55.39
CA GLU A 439 -18.86 -10.46 -55.28
C GLU A 439 -19.20 -11.00 -53.88
N ALA A 440 -18.52 -10.58 -52.81
CA ALA A 440 -18.91 -11.05 -51.48
C ALA A 440 -18.70 -10.01 -50.38
N LEU A 441 -19.63 -9.05 -50.27
CA LEU A 441 -19.92 -8.41 -48.97
C LEU A 441 -21.34 -7.83 -48.96
N SER A 442 -22.16 -8.32 -48.02
CA SER A 442 -23.49 -7.80 -47.73
C SER A 442 -23.45 -6.42 -47.09
N ASP A 443 -24.49 -5.63 -47.35
CA ASP A 443 -24.81 -4.23 -47.01
C ASP A 443 -24.62 -3.70 -45.57
N VAL A 444 -23.65 -4.16 -44.76
CA VAL A 444 -23.47 -3.66 -43.36
C VAL A 444 -22.05 -3.21 -42.99
N LEU A 445 -21.08 -3.17 -43.90
CA LEU A 445 -19.80 -2.50 -43.64
C LEU A 445 -19.34 -1.65 -44.83
N GLU A 446 -19.50 -0.33 -44.73
CA GLU A 446 -18.65 0.60 -45.47
C GLU A 446 -17.21 0.49 -44.95
N THR A 447 -16.38 -0.30 -45.62
CA THR A 447 -14.93 -0.15 -45.55
C THR A 447 -14.43 0.37 -46.89
N GLN A 448 -14.02 1.64 -46.89
CA GLN A 448 -13.28 2.26 -47.98
C GLN A 448 -12.03 1.42 -48.30
N CYS A 449 -12.01 0.69 -49.42
CA CYS A 449 -10.76 0.19 -49.99
C CYS A 449 -9.90 1.43 -50.35
N ARG A 450 -8.80 1.64 -49.62
CA ARG A 450 -7.79 2.65 -49.99
C ARG A 450 -6.44 1.99 -50.17
N CYS A 451 -6.08 1.78 -51.43
CA CYS A 451 -4.76 1.36 -51.86
C CYS A 451 -4.19 2.49 -52.69
N ASP A 452 -3.12 3.17 -52.24
CA ASP A 452 -2.27 3.87 -53.21
C ASP A 452 -0.82 3.99 -52.75
N ILE A 453 0.08 3.66 -53.69
CA ILE A 453 1.53 3.72 -53.62
C ILE A 453 1.94 4.77 -54.67
N HIS A 454 2.27 5.98 -54.23
CA HIS A 454 2.80 7.09 -55.04
C HIS A 454 1.97 7.60 -56.23
N ARG A 455 1.17 8.67 -56.00
CA ARG A 455 0.89 9.69 -57.02
C ARG A 455 1.56 11.02 -56.69
N ASN A 456 2.80 11.17 -57.16
CA ASN A 456 3.32 12.45 -57.61
C ASN A 456 2.77 12.70 -59.02
N ARG A 457 1.67 13.44 -59.15
CA ARG A 457 1.42 14.33 -60.30
C ARG A 457 0.37 15.36 -59.92
N THR A 458 0.84 16.59 -59.95
CA THR A 458 0.12 17.85 -59.87
C THR A 458 -1.03 17.91 -60.90
N ALA A 459 -2.12 18.54 -60.44
CA ALA A 459 -3.13 19.30 -61.17
C ALA A 459 -3.41 18.94 -62.65
N ALA A 460 -4.65 18.55 -62.94
CA ALA A 460 -5.60 19.40 -63.67
C ALA A 460 -6.92 18.65 -63.97
N PHE A 461 -8.01 19.25 -63.50
CA PHE A 461 -9.30 19.45 -64.17
C PHE A 461 -9.72 18.51 -65.32
N LEU A 462 -10.93 17.95 -65.21
CA LEU A 462 -12.10 18.44 -65.96
C LEU A 462 -13.42 17.73 -65.57
N SER A 463 -14.37 18.54 -65.08
CA SER A 463 -15.85 18.55 -65.28
C SER A 463 -16.68 17.29 -64.96
N ALA A 464 -17.88 17.32 -64.37
CA ALA A 464 -18.87 18.35 -64.02
C ALA A 464 -19.67 17.84 -62.79
N ASP A 465 -20.18 18.66 -61.86
CA ASP A 465 -21.47 19.36 -61.97
C ASP A 465 -21.59 20.45 -60.86
N PRO A 466 -21.88 21.73 -61.20
CA PRO A 466 -21.91 22.84 -60.24
C PRO A 466 -23.31 23.07 -59.63
N GLN A 467 -23.85 22.12 -58.86
CA GLN A 467 -25.13 22.34 -58.18
C GLN A 467 -25.32 21.70 -56.79
N GLN A 468 -24.24 21.47 -56.02
CA GLN A 468 -24.36 20.96 -54.64
C GLN A 468 -23.41 21.63 -53.64
N ARG A 469 -23.17 22.94 -53.79
CA ARG A 469 -22.33 23.71 -52.84
C ARG A 469 -23.03 24.88 -52.13
N GLU A 470 -24.34 24.78 -51.92
CA GLU A 470 -25.11 25.75 -51.11
C GLU A 470 -26.00 25.15 -50.01
N ASN A 471 -25.84 23.89 -49.61
CA ASN A 471 -26.73 23.27 -48.60
C ASN A 471 -26.15 23.06 -47.19
N ILE A 472 -24.94 23.58 -46.89
CA ILE A 472 -24.34 23.43 -45.55
C ILE A 472 -24.40 24.72 -44.73
N LEU A 473 -24.43 25.89 -45.37
CA LEU A 473 -24.55 27.18 -44.67
C LEU A 473 -26.00 27.59 -44.34
N ALA A 474 -27.01 26.95 -44.94
CA ALA A 474 -28.42 27.21 -44.64
C ALA A 474 -28.94 26.45 -43.40
N LYS A 475 -28.23 25.43 -42.91
CA LYS A 475 -28.63 24.67 -41.71
C LYS A 475 -28.15 25.26 -40.38
N LEU A 476 -27.24 26.23 -40.41
CA LEU A 476 -26.71 26.88 -39.20
C LEU A 476 -27.59 28.04 -38.71
N ASN A 477 -28.65 28.41 -39.43
CA ASN A 477 -29.58 29.48 -39.08
C ASN A 477 -31.02 29.00 -38.85
N ASP A 478 -31.24 27.70 -38.61
CA ASP A 478 -32.58 27.18 -38.27
C ASP A 478 -32.88 27.40 -36.76
N PRO A 479 -33.85 28.27 -36.40
CA PRO A 479 -34.21 28.53 -35.01
C PRO A 479 -34.73 27.29 -34.26
N GLN A 480 -35.17 26.24 -34.96
CA GLN A 480 -35.63 24.98 -34.35
C GLN A 480 -34.46 24.18 -33.75
N PHE A 481 -33.26 24.25 -34.35
CA PHE A 481 -32.09 23.51 -33.87
C PHE A 481 -31.52 24.13 -32.57
N TYR A 482 -31.52 25.47 -32.48
CA TYR A 482 -31.12 26.18 -31.26
C TYR A 482 -32.10 25.96 -30.11
N LEU A 483 -33.41 25.85 -30.38
CA LEU A 483 -34.38 25.47 -29.36
C LEU A 483 -34.12 24.05 -28.81
N GLY A 484 -33.79 23.08 -29.67
CA GLY A 484 -33.45 21.72 -29.24
C GLY A 484 -32.16 21.65 -28.40
N ALA A 485 -31.14 22.42 -28.78
CA ALA A 485 -29.88 22.51 -28.03
C ALA A 485 -30.06 23.20 -26.66
N LEU A 486 -30.90 24.24 -26.58
CA LEU A 486 -31.18 24.93 -25.32
C LEU A 486 -32.07 24.09 -24.38
N LEU A 487 -33.00 23.30 -24.93
CA LEU A 487 -33.81 22.35 -24.16
C LEU A 487 -32.98 21.18 -23.61
N SER A 488 -32.01 20.67 -24.36
CA SER A 488 -31.11 19.61 -23.87
C SER A 488 -30.14 20.13 -22.80
N LEU A 489 -29.61 21.34 -22.95
CA LEU A 489 -28.79 21.99 -21.93
C LEU A 489 -29.57 22.31 -20.64
N SER A 490 -30.83 22.73 -20.75
CA SER A 490 -31.64 23.01 -19.56
C SER A 490 -31.98 21.73 -18.77
N VAL A 491 -32.22 20.61 -19.46
CA VAL A 491 -32.41 19.30 -18.82
C VAL A 491 -31.14 18.85 -18.07
N LEU A 492 -29.95 19.04 -18.64
CA LEU A 492 -28.69 18.70 -17.98
C LEU A 492 -28.41 19.57 -16.74
N VAL A 493 -28.76 20.85 -16.79
CA VAL A 493 -28.65 21.76 -15.64
C VAL A 493 -29.64 21.36 -14.54
N ILE A 494 -30.87 20.98 -14.88
CA ILE A 494 -31.87 20.50 -13.92
C ILE A 494 -31.40 19.20 -13.25
N ILE A 495 -30.87 18.24 -14.02
CA ILE A 495 -30.32 16.99 -13.47
C ILE A 495 -29.17 17.29 -12.51
N SER A 496 -28.27 18.20 -12.87
CA SER A 496 -27.15 18.62 -12.04
C SER A 496 -27.61 19.31 -10.74
N LEU A 497 -28.64 20.15 -10.81
CA LEU A 497 -29.27 20.79 -9.66
C LEU A 497 -29.96 19.79 -8.73
N VAL A 498 -30.65 18.78 -9.28
CA VAL A 498 -31.27 17.71 -8.48
C VAL A 498 -30.21 16.86 -7.76
N VAL A 499 -29.08 16.56 -8.41
CA VAL A 499 -27.94 15.87 -7.80
C VAL A 499 -27.28 16.73 -6.71
N TYR A 500 -27.12 18.03 -6.95
CA TYR A 500 -26.56 18.98 -5.99
C TYR A 500 -27.45 19.17 -4.75
N ILE A 501 -28.76 19.28 -4.94
CA ILE A 501 -29.73 19.36 -3.84
C ILE A 501 -29.74 18.03 -3.05
N ARG A 502 -29.69 16.87 -3.71
CA ARG A 502 -29.59 15.56 -3.03
C ARG A 502 -28.30 15.40 -2.22
N THR A 503 -27.18 15.97 -2.67
CA THR A 503 -25.91 15.92 -1.92
C THR A 503 -25.90 16.87 -0.72
N ILE A 504 -26.55 18.04 -0.81
CA ILE A 504 -26.70 18.96 0.33
C ILE A 504 -27.65 18.40 1.39
N TYR A 505 -28.81 17.85 1.01
CA TYR A 505 -29.77 17.31 1.98
C TYR A 505 -29.31 16.02 2.69
N LYS A 506 -28.28 15.32 2.17
CA LYS A 506 -27.63 14.20 2.87
C LYS A 506 -26.59 14.61 3.91
N ARG A 507 -26.18 15.88 3.97
CA ARG A 507 -25.32 16.40 5.05
C ARG A 507 -26.18 16.91 6.21
N ARG A 508 -26.66 15.99 7.07
CA ARG A 508 -27.20 16.40 8.38
C ARG A 508 -26.07 17.02 9.22
N PRO A 509 -26.27 18.18 9.85
CA PRO A 509 -25.30 18.72 10.81
C PRO A 509 -25.19 17.79 12.01
N ARG A 510 -23.99 17.26 12.28
CA ARG A 510 -23.69 16.53 13.52
C ARG A 510 -23.67 17.52 14.68
N ILE A 511 -24.79 17.66 15.39
CA ILE A 511 -24.80 18.31 16.71
C ILE A 511 -24.04 17.39 17.67
N LYS A 512 -22.83 17.79 18.09
CA LYS A 512 -22.12 17.15 19.19
C LYS A 512 -22.87 17.46 20.50
N LYS A 513 -23.75 16.56 20.94
CA LYS A 513 -24.22 16.59 22.33
C LYS A 513 -23.07 16.14 23.24
N ARG A 514 -22.48 17.09 23.95
CA ARG A 514 -21.58 16.82 25.09
C ARG A 514 -22.44 16.27 26.22
N ILE A 515 -22.28 14.98 26.54
CA ILE A 515 -22.85 14.38 27.75
C ILE A 515 -21.83 14.63 28.86
N ILE A 516 -22.18 15.47 29.82
CA ILE A 516 -21.46 15.61 31.09
C ILE A 516 -22.06 14.56 32.02
N VAL A 517 -21.33 13.47 32.27
CA VAL A 517 -21.72 12.49 33.29
C VAL A 517 -21.20 13.01 34.63
N ASN A 518 -22.09 13.49 35.49
CA ASN A 518 -21.77 13.75 36.88
C ASN A 518 -21.57 12.39 37.58
N LYS A 519 -20.34 12.08 37.98
CA LYS A 519 -20.05 10.98 38.90
C LYS A 519 -20.56 11.42 40.27
N ASN A 520 -21.76 10.99 40.67
CA ASN A 520 -22.21 10.76 42.05
C ASN A 520 -23.72 10.57 42.14
N VAL A 521 -24.31 9.49 41.62
CA VAL A 521 -25.58 8.96 42.17
C VAL A 521 -25.71 7.46 41.87
N THR A 522 -25.75 6.64 42.93
CA THR A 522 -26.15 5.22 42.91
C THR A 522 -27.66 5.08 42.79
N PRO A 523 -28.20 3.99 42.20
CA PRO A 523 -29.62 3.86 41.93
C PRO A 523 -30.34 3.43 43.22
N LEU A 524 -31.39 4.15 43.61
CA LEU A 524 -32.59 3.61 44.25
C LEU A 524 -33.62 4.73 44.46
N THR A 525 -34.83 4.48 43.94
CA THR A 525 -36.12 5.10 44.31
C THR A 525 -36.17 6.64 44.34
N TYR A 526 -36.53 7.27 43.22
CA TYR A 526 -37.30 8.52 43.28
C TYR A 526 -38.12 8.75 42.01
N ARG A 527 -39.43 8.94 42.17
CA ARG A 527 -40.38 9.34 41.13
C ARG A 527 -40.62 10.84 41.26
N PRO A 528 -40.30 11.70 40.27
CA PRO A 528 -40.80 13.06 40.25
C PRO A 528 -41.99 13.21 39.29
N GLN A 529 -42.94 14.02 39.74
CA GLN A 529 -44.15 14.49 39.06
C GLN A 529 -43.85 15.49 37.92
N PRO A 530 -44.82 15.76 37.03
CA PRO A 530 -44.59 16.44 35.76
C PRO A 530 -44.66 17.96 35.91
N THR A 531 -43.70 18.67 35.32
CA THR A 531 -43.82 20.10 35.01
C THR A 531 -43.63 20.28 33.52
N THR A 532 -44.77 20.44 32.84
CA THR A 532 -45.06 21.25 31.66
C THR A 532 -43.87 21.70 30.80
N GLU A 533 -43.69 21.01 29.67
CA GLU A 533 -43.56 21.55 28.30
C GLU A 533 -42.97 20.44 27.41
N GLN A 534 -43.81 19.49 26.98
CA GLN A 534 -43.53 18.67 25.82
C GLN A 534 -44.80 18.61 24.97
N CYS A 535 -44.73 19.21 23.78
CA CYS A 535 -45.72 19.00 22.75
C CYS A 535 -45.67 17.53 22.32
N GLU A 536 -46.72 16.81 22.66
CA GLU A 536 -47.09 15.53 22.08
C GLU A 536 -47.54 15.80 20.63
N ILE A 537 -46.97 15.11 19.65
CA ILE A 537 -47.57 15.03 18.31
C ILE A 537 -48.06 13.60 18.15
N THR A 538 -49.37 13.44 18.29
CA THR A 538 -50.14 12.25 17.95
C THR A 538 -50.38 12.20 16.44
N ILE A 539 -50.53 10.97 15.92
CA ILE A 539 -50.84 10.66 14.52
C ILE A 539 -52.30 11.06 14.27
N GLU A 540 -52.58 12.32 13.98
CA GLU A 540 -53.90 12.70 13.43
C GLU A 540 -53.98 14.03 12.66
N ASN A 541 -52.88 14.76 12.43
CA ASN A 541 -52.93 16.03 11.67
C ASN A 541 -51.86 16.15 10.56
N CYS A 542 -51.77 15.15 9.68
CA CYS A 542 -50.92 15.22 8.49
C CYS A 542 -51.72 15.35 7.17
N CYS A 543 -52.91 15.96 7.22
CA CYS A 543 -53.70 16.32 6.04
C CYS A 543 -53.87 17.82 5.95
N ASN A 544 -52.79 18.59 5.73
CA ASN A 544 -52.88 19.88 5.02
C ASN A 544 -51.53 20.50 4.65
N MET A 545 -50.66 19.80 3.93
CA MET A 545 -49.75 20.47 2.98
C MET A 545 -49.52 19.56 1.76
N ASN A 546 -49.93 20.07 0.60
CA ASN A 546 -49.72 19.46 -0.70
C ASN A 546 -48.23 19.43 -1.04
N ILE A 547 -47.68 18.22 -1.23
CA ILE A 547 -46.88 17.78 -2.38
C ILE A 547 -46.42 16.35 -2.08
N CYS A 548 -47.05 15.39 -2.78
CA CYS A 548 -46.56 14.03 -2.90
C CYS A 548 -45.62 13.97 -4.11
N GLU A 549 -44.47 13.32 -3.97
CA GLU A 549 -43.90 12.42 -5.00
C GLU A 549 -42.66 11.71 -4.42
N THR A 550 -42.84 10.53 -3.84
CA THR A 550 -41.90 9.40 -3.94
C THR A 550 -42.66 8.09 -3.67
N PRO A 551 -42.35 7.00 -4.39
CA PRO A 551 -43.11 5.76 -4.34
C PRO A 551 -42.78 4.94 -3.07
N CYS A 552 -43.82 4.39 -2.46
CA CYS A 552 -43.72 3.41 -1.38
C CYS A 552 -43.08 2.12 -1.91
N PHE A 553 -42.08 1.60 -1.20
CA PHE A 553 -41.49 0.29 -1.45
C PHE A 553 -42.33 -0.77 -0.72
N GLU A 554 -43.02 -1.63 -1.46
CA GLU A 554 -43.67 -2.82 -0.91
C GLU A 554 -42.61 -3.86 -0.49
N PRO A 555 -42.75 -4.54 0.67
CA PRO A 555 -41.93 -5.70 0.97
C PRO A 555 -42.42 -6.91 0.17
N ARG A 556 -41.47 -7.62 -0.48
CA ARG A 556 -41.73 -8.87 -1.21
C ARG A 556 -42.47 -9.90 -0.35
N GLU A 557 -43.61 -10.36 -0.85
CA GLU A 557 -44.35 -11.53 -0.36
C GLU A 557 -43.58 -12.83 -0.65
N ASP A 558 -42.53 -13.16 0.11
CA ASP A 558 -41.93 -14.50 0.06
C ASP A 558 -41.24 -14.85 1.39
N LYS A 559 -41.92 -14.63 2.52
CA LYS A 559 -41.53 -15.21 3.82
C LYS A 559 -42.65 -15.32 4.85
N LYS A 560 -43.92 -15.34 4.40
CA LYS A 560 -45.10 -15.56 5.26
C LYS A 560 -45.60 -17.00 5.31
N LYS A 561 -44.88 -17.97 4.72
CA LYS A 561 -45.26 -19.40 4.69
C LYS A 561 -44.38 -20.36 5.49
N LEU A 562 -43.47 -19.86 6.35
CA LEU A 562 -42.62 -20.73 7.20
C LEU A 562 -42.79 -20.51 8.71
N LEU A 563 -43.72 -19.64 9.13
CA LEU A 563 -44.01 -19.36 10.54
C LEU A 563 -45.48 -19.59 10.92
N SER A 564 -46.27 -20.24 10.04
CA SER A 564 -47.67 -20.58 10.31
C SER A 564 -47.91 -22.08 10.54
N SER A 565 -46.87 -22.88 10.81
CA SER A 565 -47.02 -24.33 11.06
C SER A 565 -46.53 -24.80 12.44
N MET A 566 -46.26 -23.90 13.39
CA MET A 566 -45.87 -24.29 14.75
C MET A 566 -46.44 -23.34 15.81
N ALA A 567 -47.76 -23.38 16.02
CA ALA A 567 -48.37 -23.05 17.31
C ALA A 567 -49.85 -23.46 17.32
N GLY A 568 -50.17 -24.48 18.12
CA GLY A 568 -51.52 -24.84 18.56
C GLY A 568 -52.01 -26.18 18.03
N ASP A 569 -51.81 -27.27 18.77
CA ASP A 569 -52.86 -27.75 19.67
C ASP A 569 -52.37 -28.88 20.60
N ASP A 570 -52.98 -28.87 21.79
CA ASP A 570 -53.18 -29.95 22.76
C ASP A 570 -52.10 -30.34 23.78
N LEU A 571 -52.34 -29.80 24.99
CA LEU A 571 -52.37 -30.59 26.23
C LEU A 571 -53.12 -31.91 26.02
N TYR A 572 -52.41 -33.05 26.04
CA TYR A 572 -52.56 -34.17 26.97
C TYR A 572 -51.52 -35.25 26.68
#